data_AF-A0A9D4J9X2-F1
#
_entry.id   AF-A0A9D4J9X2-F1
#
_cell.length_a   1.000
_cell.length_b   1.000
_cell.length_c   1.000
_cell.angle_alpha   90.00
_cell.angle_beta   90.00
_cell.angle_gamma   90.00
#
_symmetry.space_group_name_H-M   'P 1'
#
loop_
_entity.id
_entity.type
_entity.pdbx_description
1 polymer ?
#
loop_
_entity_poly.entity_id
_entity_poly.type
_entity_poly.pdbx_seq_one_letter_code
_entity_poly.pdbx_strand_id
1 'polypeptide(L)'
;MLIWNVALGYLAGPALNVTPLKRMRAGVLSWLSIRLNASETNTDLECRAVVLSRLSIRRNTLKTNAGLECRAGVLNWLTIRLNAVEIYADLECRAGVLSWLRIRLNTFKTNDDLECRAGVLSWLRIRLNTFKTNDDLKSRARVLSWLIIRNNSYKMNADLECRAGVLSWLRIQLNAFETNADLECCAGVLCLLSIRLTRLKRMLIWNFALEC
;
A
#
# COMPACT_ATOMS: atom_id res chain seq x y z
N MET A 1 0.42 11.02 -27.07
CA MET A 1 0.45 11.48 -25.67
C MET A 1 -0.97 11.94 -25.30
N LEU A 2 -1.77 11.07 -24.70
CA LEU A 2 -3.15 11.41 -24.29
C LEU A 2 -3.11 11.91 -22.84
N ILE A 3 -3.06 13.23 -22.66
CA ILE A 3 -3.31 13.88 -21.37
C ILE A 3 -4.83 14.06 -21.27
N TRP A 4 -5.48 13.33 -20.38
CA TRP A 4 -6.84 13.65 -20.00
C TRP A 4 -6.80 14.75 -18.92
N ASN A 5 -6.94 16.01 -19.34
CA ASN A 5 -7.21 17.14 -18.45
C ASN A 5 -8.70 17.11 -18.09
N VAL A 6 -9.04 16.34 -17.06
CA VAL A 6 -10.40 16.28 -16.55
C VAL A 6 -10.58 17.41 -15.54
N ALA A 7 -10.84 18.62 -16.03
CA ALA A 7 -11.38 19.71 -15.22
C ALA A 7 -12.87 19.45 -15.01
N LEU A 8 -13.21 18.59 -14.05
CA LEU A 8 -14.61 18.30 -13.71
C LEU A 8 -14.86 18.66 -12.25
N GLY A 9 -15.50 19.80 -12.04
CA GLY A 9 -16.24 20.08 -10.82
C GLY A 9 -17.40 19.09 -10.69
N TYR A 10 -17.58 18.54 -9.49
CA TYR A 10 -18.70 17.67 -9.09
C TYR A 10 -19.25 16.73 -10.17
N LEU A 11 -18.45 15.74 -10.59
CA LEU A 11 -18.98 14.61 -11.37
C LEU A 11 -18.73 13.28 -10.67
N ALA A 12 -19.75 12.42 -10.70
CA ALA A 12 -19.61 11.00 -10.42
C ALA A 12 -18.53 10.44 -11.35
N GLY A 13 -17.42 9.96 -10.79
CA GLY A 13 -16.24 9.59 -11.59
C GLY A 13 -16.50 8.38 -12.51
N PRO A 14 -15.80 8.26 -13.65
CA PRO A 14 -15.97 7.14 -14.56
C PRO A 14 -15.32 5.85 -14.03
N ALA A 15 -15.91 4.70 -14.35
CA ALA A 15 -15.20 3.42 -14.34
C ALA A 15 -14.40 3.29 -15.64
N LEU A 16 -13.10 3.58 -15.59
CA LEU A 16 -12.25 3.52 -16.77
C LEU A 16 -11.76 2.08 -17.00
N ASN A 17 -12.10 1.53 -18.16
CA ASN A 17 -11.73 0.20 -18.61
C ASN A 17 -10.91 0.36 -19.90
N VAL A 18 -9.70 0.91 -19.79
CA VAL A 18 -8.87 1.22 -20.96
C VAL A 18 -7.38 1.05 -20.67
N THR A 19 -6.65 0.71 -21.73
CA THR A 19 -5.19 0.73 -21.93
C THR A 19 -4.49 1.95 -21.31
N PRO A 20 -3.18 1.89 -21.00
CA PRO A 20 -2.62 2.46 -19.80
C PRO A 20 -2.78 3.97 -19.71
N LEU A 21 -3.67 4.39 -18.82
CA LEU A 21 -3.70 5.75 -18.28
C LEU A 21 -2.39 6.01 -17.53
N LYS A 22 -1.45 6.70 -18.18
CA LYS A 22 -0.18 7.07 -17.53
C LYS A 22 -0.37 8.09 -16.42
N ARG A 23 -1.29 9.06 -16.58
CA ARG A 23 -1.49 10.17 -15.61
C ARG A 23 -2.94 10.67 -15.55
N MET A 24 -3.43 10.93 -14.34
CA MET A 24 -4.73 11.56 -14.08
C MET A 24 -4.58 12.73 -13.09
N ARG A 25 -5.26 13.85 -13.36
CA ARG A 25 -5.34 15.03 -12.47
C ARG A 25 -6.79 15.46 -12.29
N ALA A 26 -7.20 15.74 -11.06
CA ALA A 26 -8.53 16.29 -10.76
C ALA A 26 -8.52 17.22 -9.54
N GLY A 27 -9.50 18.14 -9.47
CA GLY A 27 -9.70 18.98 -8.28
C GLY A 27 -10.37 18.19 -7.16
N VAL A 28 -11.67 17.95 -7.28
CA VAL A 28 -12.47 17.19 -6.32
C VAL A 28 -13.12 16.00 -7.04
N LEU A 29 -12.91 14.79 -6.53
CA LEU A 29 -13.55 13.57 -7.03
C LEU A 29 -14.27 12.84 -5.91
N SER A 30 -15.54 12.49 -6.17
CA SER A 30 -16.30 11.62 -5.26
C SER A 30 -15.70 10.20 -5.26
N TRP A 31 -15.47 9.62 -6.42
CA TRP A 31 -14.84 8.31 -6.53
C TRP A 31 -14.10 8.12 -7.85
N LEU A 32 -13.11 7.22 -7.83
CA LEU A 32 -12.36 6.78 -9.01
C LEU A 32 -12.10 5.28 -8.88
N SER A 33 -12.44 4.53 -9.92
CA SER A 33 -12.12 3.10 -10.01
C SER A 33 -11.31 2.80 -11.26
N ILE A 34 -10.15 2.20 -11.07
CA ILE A 34 -9.24 1.78 -12.13
C ILE A 34 -9.15 0.26 -12.10
N ARG A 35 -9.40 -0.38 -13.24
CA ARG A 35 -9.27 -1.83 -13.41
C ARG A 35 -8.36 -2.12 -14.59
N LEU A 36 -7.35 -2.95 -14.36
CA LEU A 36 -6.41 -3.38 -15.38
C LEU A 36 -6.35 -4.91 -15.37
N ASN A 37 -6.78 -5.53 -16.47
CA ASN A 37 -6.70 -6.97 -16.68
C ASN A 37 -5.90 -7.21 -17.96
N ALA A 38 -4.76 -7.88 -17.85
CA ALA A 38 -3.90 -8.16 -19.00
C ALA A 38 -2.97 -9.35 -18.71
N SER A 39 -2.48 -10.04 -19.74
CA SER A 39 -1.51 -11.12 -19.56
C SER A 39 -0.20 -10.58 -18.99
N GLU A 40 0.34 -9.53 -19.59
CA GLU A 40 1.53 -8.81 -19.13
C GLU A 40 1.28 -7.31 -19.13
N THR A 41 1.76 -6.61 -18.09
CA THR A 41 1.68 -5.16 -18.01
C THR A 41 3.00 -4.58 -17.57
N ASN A 42 3.54 -3.65 -18.38
CA ASN A 42 4.59 -2.74 -17.97
C ASN A 42 4.09 -1.29 -17.98
N THR A 43 3.39 -0.87 -16.93
CA THR A 43 2.62 0.38 -16.97
C THR A 43 2.61 1.11 -15.63
N ASP A 44 3.24 2.27 -15.59
CA ASP A 44 3.13 3.17 -14.45
C ASP A 44 1.83 3.96 -14.49
N LEU A 45 1.22 4.15 -13.32
CA LEU A 45 0.00 4.91 -13.18
C LEU A 45 0.17 6.00 -12.13
N GLU A 46 -0.04 7.25 -12.53
CA GLU A 46 -0.03 8.39 -11.60
C GLU A 46 -1.43 8.96 -11.42
N CYS A 47 -1.88 9.10 -10.17
CA CYS A 47 -3.12 9.78 -9.79
C CYS A 47 -2.80 11.02 -8.96
N ARG A 48 -3.33 12.19 -9.34
CA ARG A 48 -3.26 13.41 -8.53
C ARG A 48 -4.64 14.01 -8.33
N ALA A 49 -5.01 14.24 -7.07
CA ALA A 49 -6.26 14.92 -6.72
C ALA A 49 -6.05 15.93 -5.59
N VAL A 50 -6.89 16.99 -5.48
CA VAL A 50 -6.89 17.81 -4.26
C VAL A 50 -7.70 17.11 -3.18
N VAL A 51 -8.94 16.74 -3.49
CA VAL A 51 -9.82 15.96 -2.61
C VAL A 51 -10.34 14.75 -3.36
N LEU A 52 -10.21 13.58 -2.76
CA LEU A 52 -10.72 12.35 -3.33
C LEU A 52 -11.38 11.49 -2.26
N SER A 53 -12.70 11.29 -2.37
CA SER A 53 -13.40 10.54 -1.31
C SER A 53 -13.11 9.04 -1.41
N ARG A 54 -12.95 8.48 -2.63
CA ARG A 54 -12.65 7.06 -2.79
C ARG A 54 -11.84 6.73 -4.04
N LEU A 55 -10.69 6.07 -3.88
CA LEU A 55 -9.89 5.48 -4.95
C LEU A 55 -9.87 3.96 -4.79
N SER A 56 -10.25 3.24 -5.85
CA SER A 56 -10.13 1.79 -5.92
C SER A 56 -9.32 1.40 -7.14
N ILE A 57 -8.20 0.74 -6.94
CA ILE A 57 -7.35 0.23 -8.00
C ILE A 57 -7.34 -1.29 -7.90
N ARG A 58 -7.62 -1.96 -9.03
CA ARG A 58 -7.55 -3.41 -9.14
C ARG A 58 -6.72 -3.80 -10.36
N ARG A 59 -5.69 -4.61 -10.15
CA ARG A 59 -4.93 -5.25 -11.23
C ARG A 59 -5.05 -6.76 -11.13
N ASN A 60 -5.36 -7.43 -12.24
CA ASN A 60 -5.28 -8.88 -12.37
C ASN A 60 -4.44 -9.22 -13.60
N THR A 61 -3.29 -9.84 -13.39
CA THR A 61 -2.32 -10.08 -14.48
C THR A 61 -1.59 -11.42 -14.30
N LEU A 62 -0.90 -11.91 -15.33
CA LEU A 62 0.04 -13.02 -15.13
C LEU A 62 1.37 -12.46 -14.63
N LYS A 63 1.91 -11.45 -15.31
CA LYS A 63 3.11 -10.72 -14.90
C LYS A 63 2.87 -9.22 -14.89
N THR A 64 3.36 -8.55 -13.86
CA THR A 64 3.32 -7.09 -13.79
C THR A 64 4.66 -6.54 -13.33
N ASN A 65 5.18 -5.61 -14.12
CA ASN A 65 6.20 -4.66 -13.67
C ASN A 65 5.57 -3.28 -13.73
N ALA A 66 5.21 -2.67 -12.60
CA ALA A 66 4.47 -1.41 -12.68
C ALA A 66 4.50 -0.61 -11.39
N GLY A 67 4.85 0.66 -11.52
CA GLY A 67 4.66 1.66 -10.50
C GLY A 67 3.20 2.11 -10.38
N LEU A 68 2.80 2.50 -9.18
CA LEU A 68 1.58 3.25 -8.92
C LEU A 68 1.92 4.38 -7.95
N GLU A 69 1.77 5.62 -8.41
CA GLU A 69 1.88 6.80 -7.56
C GLU A 69 0.51 7.46 -7.37
N CYS A 70 0.09 7.63 -6.13
CA CYS A 70 -1.13 8.35 -5.78
C CYS A 70 -0.81 9.53 -4.88
N ARG A 71 -1.18 10.75 -5.29
CA ARG A 71 -1.00 11.98 -4.51
C ARG A 71 -2.34 12.67 -4.29
N ALA A 72 -2.68 12.95 -3.04
CA ALA A 72 -3.90 13.67 -2.67
C ALA A 72 -3.66 14.71 -1.58
N GLY A 73 -4.40 15.82 -1.56
CA GLY A 73 -4.48 16.66 -0.37
C GLY A 73 -5.23 15.92 0.75
N VAL A 74 -6.46 15.52 0.45
CA VAL A 74 -7.32 14.72 1.31
C VAL A 74 -7.78 13.47 0.56
N LEU A 75 -7.58 12.30 1.17
CA LEU A 75 -8.02 11.00 0.65
C LEU A 75 -8.77 10.24 1.74
N ASN A 76 -10.08 10.09 1.60
CA ASN A 76 -10.85 9.39 2.63
C ASN A 76 -10.62 7.87 2.55
N TRP A 77 -10.70 7.29 1.35
CA TRP A 77 -10.52 5.86 1.15
C TRP A 77 -9.64 5.55 -0.05
N LEU A 78 -8.58 4.78 0.19
CA LEU A 78 -7.76 4.18 -0.85
C LEU A 78 -7.77 2.66 -0.69
N THR A 79 -8.13 1.95 -1.75
CA THR A 79 -8.05 0.50 -1.83
C THR A 79 -7.25 0.09 -3.05
N ILE A 80 -6.18 -0.66 -2.82
CA ILE A 80 -5.36 -1.26 -3.88
C ILE A 80 -5.47 -2.78 -3.75
N ARG A 81 -5.74 -3.45 -4.87
CA ARG A 81 -5.75 -4.91 -4.96
C ARG A 81 -4.96 -5.33 -6.18
N LEU A 82 -3.87 -6.07 -5.95
CA LEU A 82 -3.11 -6.68 -7.03
C LEU A 82 -3.20 -8.20 -6.89
N ASN A 83 -3.59 -8.86 -7.97
CA ASN A 83 -3.55 -10.30 -8.09
C ASN A 83 -2.70 -10.65 -9.31
N ALA A 84 -1.59 -11.35 -9.13
CA ALA A 84 -0.81 -11.83 -10.27
C ALA A 84 -0.01 -13.10 -9.97
N VAL A 85 0.53 -13.75 -11.00
CA VAL A 85 1.51 -14.83 -10.76
C VAL A 85 2.81 -14.20 -10.28
N GLU A 86 3.32 -13.20 -11.01
CA GLU A 86 4.52 -12.45 -10.61
C GLU A 86 4.23 -10.94 -10.59
N ILE A 87 4.61 -10.29 -9.50
CA ILE A 87 4.57 -8.83 -9.37
C ILE A 87 5.95 -8.32 -9.00
N TYR A 88 6.36 -7.28 -9.72
CA TYR A 88 7.40 -6.33 -9.32
C TYR A 88 6.77 -4.94 -9.39
N ALA A 89 6.30 -4.43 -8.25
CA ALA A 89 5.54 -3.18 -8.23
C ALA A 89 6.00 -2.24 -7.13
N ASP A 90 6.19 -0.98 -7.53
CA ASP A 90 6.45 0.11 -6.60
C ASP A 90 5.14 0.86 -6.35
N LEU A 91 4.70 0.87 -5.10
CA LEU A 91 3.43 1.43 -4.67
C LEU A 91 3.68 2.63 -3.77
N GLU A 92 3.54 3.83 -4.32
CA GLU A 92 3.72 5.06 -3.55
C GLU A 92 2.38 5.80 -3.34
N CYS A 93 2.05 6.05 -2.08
CA CYS A 93 0.87 6.81 -1.69
C CYS A 93 1.27 8.01 -0.82
N ARG A 94 0.95 9.23 -1.27
CA ARG A 94 1.19 10.47 -0.53
C ARG A 94 -0.11 11.22 -0.28
N ALA A 95 -0.40 11.55 0.97
CA ALA A 95 -1.56 12.37 1.31
C ALA A 95 -1.27 13.39 2.42
N GLY A 96 -1.94 14.55 2.42
CA GLY A 96 -1.97 15.39 3.61
C GLY A 96 -2.74 14.69 4.74
N VAL A 97 -3.95 14.25 4.40
CA VAL A 97 -4.83 13.46 5.28
C VAL A 97 -5.30 12.20 4.55
N LEU A 98 -5.08 11.04 5.17
CA LEU A 98 -5.53 9.75 4.69
C LEU A 98 -6.34 9.04 5.78
N SER A 99 -7.66 8.93 5.60
CA SER A 99 -8.47 8.27 6.63
C SER A 99 -8.28 6.76 6.59
N TRP A 100 -8.36 6.15 5.40
CA TRP A 100 -8.26 4.71 5.23
C TRP A 100 -7.42 4.33 4.03
N LEU A 101 -6.40 3.51 4.28
CA LEU A 101 -5.61 2.83 3.26
C LEU A 101 -5.68 1.33 3.44
N ARG A 102 -6.08 0.64 2.36
CA ARG A 102 -6.10 -0.81 2.30
C ARG A 102 -5.34 -1.32 1.08
N ILE A 103 -4.29 -2.09 1.32
CA ILE A 103 -3.58 -2.84 0.29
C ILE A 103 -3.84 -4.34 0.47
N ARG A 104 -4.07 -5.03 -0.65
CA ARG A 104 -4.12 -6.49 -0.72
C ARG A 104 -3.31 -6.97 -1.92
N LEU A 105 -2.35 -7.84 -1.65
CA LEU A 105 -1.55 -8.54 -2.66
C LEU A 105 -1.84 -10.03 -2.53
N ASN A 106 -2.28 -10.67 -3.61
CA ASN A 106 -2.41 -12.13 -3.68
C ASN A 106 -1.64 -12.64 -4.89
N THR A 107 -0.55 -13.35 -4.65
CA THR A 107 0.45 -13.57 -5.70
C THR A 107 1.21 -14.87 -5.51
N PHE A 108 1.84 -15.38 -6.57
CA PHE A 108 2.76 -16.49 -6.41
C PHE A 108 4.14 -15.97 -5.97
N LYS A 109 4.68 -14.98 -6.69
CA LYS A 109 5.94 -14.31 -6.37
C LYS A 109 5.77 -12.79 -6.34
N THR A 110 6.31 -12.13 -5.33
CA THR A 110 6.38 -10.67 -5.25
C THR A 110 7.78 -10.19 -4.98
N ASN A 111 8.07 -9.02 -5.53
CA ASN A 111 9.13 -8.17 -5.07
C ASN A 111 8.63 -6.73 -5.15
N ASP A 112 7.96 -6.31 -4.08
CA ASP A 112 7.18 -5.08 -4.07
C ASP A 112 7.73 -4.09 -3.03
N ASP A 113 7.91 -2.84 -3.45
CA ASP A 113 8.23 -1.74 -2.56
C ASP A 113 6.96 -0.94 -2.31
N LEU A 114 6.53 -0.87 -1.05
CA LEU A 114 5.34 -0.12 -0.68
C LEU A 114 5.67 1.03 0.25
N GLU A 115 5.50 2.24 -0.26
CA GLU A 115 5.72 3.47 0.48
C GLU A 115 4.42 4.26 0.70
N CYS A 116 4.13 4.56 1.96
CA CYS A 116 2.96 5.35 2.36
C CYS A 116 3.39 6.52 3.23
N ARG A 117 3.17 7.74 2.75
CA ARG A 117 3.47 8.97 3.47
C ARG A 117 2.19 9.77 3.70
N ALA A 118 1.90 10.11 4.96
CA ALA A 118 0.79 10.98 5.29
C ALA A 118 1.11 11.99 6.40
N GLY A 119 0.48 13.16 6.41
CA GLY A 119 0.47 14.00 7.61
C GLY A 119 -0.28 13.30 8.72
N VAL A 120 -1.52 12.90 8.42
CA VAL A 120 -2.39 12.11 9.30
C VAL A 120 -2.87 10.86 8.57
N LEU A 121 -2.68 9.70 9.21
CA LEU A 121 -3.14 8.40 8.74
C LEU A 121 -3.97 7.72 9.83
N SER A 122 -5.30 7.69 9.68
CA SER A 122 -6.13 7.06 10.71
C SER A 122 -6.01 5.54 10.68
N TRP A 123 -6.04 4.94 9.48
CA TRP A 123 -6.00 3.50 9.32
C TRP A 123 -5.17 3.05 8.11
N LEU A 124 -4.18 2.21 8.38
CA LEU A 124 -3.41 1.48 7.38
C LEU A 124 -3.59 -0.01 7.57
N ARG A 125 -4.04 -0.70 6.52
CA ARG A 125 -4.17 -2.15 6.51
C ARG A 125 -3.54 -2.77 5.29
N ILE A 126 -2.62 -3.69 5.53
CA ILE A 126 -1.87 -4.37 4.50
C ILE A 126 -2.08 -5.87 4.67
N ARG A 127 -2.37 -6.55 3.57
CA ARG A 127 -2.52 -8.00 3.53
C ARG A 127 -1.73 -8.55 2.35
N LEU A 128 -0.79 -9.42 2.65
CA LEU A 128 0.04 -10.12 1.69
C LEU A 128 -0.29 -11.61 1.82
N ASN A 129 -0.71 -12.23 0.73
CA ASN A 129 -0.90 -13.68 0.65
C ASN A 129 -0.09 -14.18 -0.53
N THR A 130 1.09 -14.76 -0.27
CA THR A 130 2.01 -15.12 -1.35
C THR A 130 2.63 -16.50 -1.18
N PHE A 131 3.23 -17.05 -2.22
CA PHE A 131 4.11 -18.20 -2.06
C PHE A 131 5.54 -17.74 -1.69
N LYS A 132 6.08 -16.73 -2.37
CA LYS A 132 7.38 -16.12 -2.06
C LYS A 132 7.30 -14.59 -2.09
N THR A 133 7.68 -13.93 -1.00
CA THR A 133 7.85 -12.47 -0.95
C THR A 133 9.30 -12.05 -0.81
N ASN A 134 9.61 -10.90 -1.40
CA ASN A 134 10.70 -10.03 -1.01
C ASN A 134 10.15 -8.60 -0.99
N ASP A 135 9.53 -8.19 0.10
CA ASP A 135 8.73 -6.97 0.11
C ASP A 135 9.29 -5.97 1.13
N ASP A 136 9.52 -4.73 0.68
CA ASP A 136 9.91 -3.63 1.55
C ASP A 136 8.69 -2.75 1.82
N LEU A 137 8.41 -2.50 3.09
CA LEU A 137 7.23 -1.76 3.48
C LEU A 137 7.58 -0.58 4.38
N LYS A 138 7.36 0.62 3.86
CA LYS A 138 7.70 1.88 4.52
C LYS A 138 6.43 2.69 4.77
N SER A 139 6.12 2.94 6.04
CA SER A 139 5.03 3.83 6.43
C SER A 139 5.56 4.98 7.26
N ARG A 140 5.24 6.21 6.84
CA ARG A 140 5.64 7.44 7.56
C ARG A 140 4.43 8.33 7.75
N ALA A 141 4.10 8.65 9.00
CA ALA A 141 3.09 9.65 9.30
C ALA A 141 3.36 10.44 10.57
N ARG A 142 2.97 11.71 10.66
CA ARG A 142 3.07 12.41 11.95
C ARG A 142 2.15 11.78 13.00
N VAL A 143 0.93 11.45 12.57
CA VAL A 143 -0.06 10.75 13.38
C VAL A 143 -0.53 9.51 12.63
N LEU A 144 -0.37 8.35 13.25
CA LEU A 144 -0.82 7.05 12.76
C LEU A 144 -1.68 6.38 13.83
N SER A 145 -3.00 6.34 13.66
CA SER A 145 -3.85 5.77 14.71
C SER A 145 -3.81 4.24 14.70
N TRP A 146 -3.93 3.61 13.54
CA TRP A 146 -3.99 2.15 13.43
C TRP A 146 -3.15 1.64 12.26
N LEU A 147 -2.22 0.73 12.56
CA LEU A 147 -1.47 -0.02 11.57
C LEU A 147 -1.68 -1.52 11.75
N ILE A 148 -2.22 -2.17 10.70
CA ILE A 148 -2.37 -3.62 10.63
C ILE A 148 -1.60 -4.16 9.44
N ILE A 149 -0.67 -5.06 9.72
CA ILE A 149 0.03 -5.83 8.69
C ILE A 149 -0.26 -7.31 8.90
N ARG A 150 -0.64 -7.98 7.81
CA ARG A 150 -0.83 -9.43 7.79
C ARG A 150 -0.11 -10.00 6.59
N ASN A 151 0.84 -10.87 6.84
CA ASN A 151 1.54 -11.60 5.81
C ASN A 151 1.27 -13.09 6.02
N ASN A 152 0.75 -13.76 5.00
CA ASN A 152 0.66 -15.21 4.92
C ASN A 152 1.51 -15.64 3.73
N SER A 153 2.70 -16.17 3.97
CA SER A 153 3.62 -16.56 2.90
C SER A 153 4.26 -17.92 3.13
N TYR A 154 4.63 -18.65 2.08
CA TYR A 154 5.44 -19.86 2.29
C TYR A 154 6.89 -19.48 2.63
N LYS A 155 7.51 -18.65 1.80
CA LYS A 155 8.80 -17.99 2.08
C LYS A 155 8.65 -16.47 2.11
N MET A 156 9.23 -15.83 3.11
CA MET A 156 9.18 -14.39 3.31
C MET A 156 10.57 -13.84 3.53
N ASN A 157 10.97 -12.88 2.72
CA ASN A 157 11.95 -11.87 3.08
C ASN A 157 11.19 -10.54 3.11
N ALA A 158 11.27 -9.77 4.20
CA ALA A 158 10.61 -8.48 4.23
C ALA A 158 11.21 -7.53 5.25
N ASP A 159 11.39 -6.28 4.82
CA ASP A 159 11.81 -5.21 5.68
C ASP A 159 10.61 -4.30 5.97
N LEU A 160 10.25 -4.18 7.25
CA LEU A 160 9.17 -3.30 7.68
C LEU A 160 9.75 -2.11 8.43
N GLU A 161 9.58 -0.92 7.86
CA GLU A 161 9.90 0.36 8.49
C GLU A 161 8.62 1.16 8.76
N CYS A 162 8.37 1.49 10.02
CA CYS A 162 7.26 2.37 10.40
C CYS A 162 7.79 3.53 11.23
N ARG A 163 7.52 4.77 10.80
CA ARG A 163 7.88 5.96 11.57
C ARG A 163 6.64 6.80 11.83
N ALA A 164 6.35 7.05 13.11
CA ALA A 164 5.33 8.00 13.49
C ALA A 164 5.68 8.86 14.69
N GLY A 165 5.20 10.11 14.72
CA GLY A 165 5.26 10.91 15.96
C GLY A 165 4.34 10.32 17.02
N VAL A 166 3.13 9.93 16.60
CA VAL A 166 2.14 9.24 17.45
C VAL A 166 1.65 7.99 16.73
N LEU A 167 1.79 6.84 17.39
CA LEU A 167 1.27 5.54 16.95
C LEU A 167 0.33 4.95 18.02
N SER A 168 -0.99 5.01 17.79
CA SER A 168 -1.93 4.53 18.82
C SER A 168 -2.01 3.01 18.87
N TRP A 169 -1.97 2.32 17.73
CA TRP A 169 -2.06 0.87 17.70
C TRP A 169 -1.30 0.25 16.53
N LEU A 170 -0.43 -0.71 16.86
CA LEU A 170 0.30 -1.52 15.89
C LEU A 170 -0.03 -3.00 16.06
N ARG A 171 -0.49 -3.63 14.97
CA ARG A 171 -0.68 -5.08 14.90
C ARG A 171 -0.01 -5.71 13.71
N ILE A 172 0.89 -6.65 13.97
CA ILE A 172 1.62 -7.39 12.95
C ILE A 172 1.31 -8.88 13.11
N GLN A 173 0.92 -9.54 12.02
CA GLN A 173 0.71 -10.98 12.00
C GLN A 173 1.46 -11.58 10.80
N LEU A 174 2.50 -12.37 11.09
CA LEU A 174 3.30 -13.04 10.06
C LEU A 174 3.14 -14.54 10.22
N ASN A 175 2.54 -15.17 9.21
CA ASN A 175 2.34 -16.61 9.16
C ASN A 175 3.14 -17.11 7.98
N ALA A 176 4.27 -17.76 8.24
CA ALA A 176 5.08 -18.26 7.15
C ALA A 176 5.95 -19.46 7.55
N PHE A 177 6.40 -20.24 6.56
CA PHE A 177 7.23 -21.43 6.80
C PHE A 177 8.73 -21.06 6.96
N GLU A 178 9.28 -20.22 6.07
CA GLU A 178 10.65 -19.65 6.12
C GLU A 178 10.64 -18.10 6.02
N THR A 179 11.33 -17.39 6.93
CA THR A 179 11.21 -15.93 7.18
C THR A 179 12.60 -15.50 7.49
N ASN A 180 12.99 -14.48 6.77
CA ASN A 180 13.87 -13.45 7.26
C ASN A 180 13.05 -12.17 7.26
N ALA A 181 13.02 -11.43 8.36
CA ALA A 181 12.30 -10.17 8.39
C ALA A 181 12.93 -9.25 9.40
N ASP A 182 13.21 -8.04 8.95
CA ASP A 182 13.74 -6.96 9.77
C ASP A 182 12.59 -5.99 10.03
N LEU A 183 12.30 -5.78 11.31
CA LEU A 183 11.21 -4.90 11.73
C LEU A 183 11.78 -3.75 12.53
N GLU A 184 11.65 -2.55 11.96
CA GLU A 184 11.99 -1.28 12.56
C GLU A 184 10.73 -0.42 12.72
N CYS A 185 10.36 -0.12 13.95
CA CYS A 185 9.23 0.75 14.25
C CYS A 185 9.67 1.83 15.24
N CYS A 186 9.67 3.06 14.75
CA CYS A 186 9.91 4.30 15.49
C CYS A 186 8.57 4.95 15.80
N ALA A 187 8.28 5.15 17.08
CA ALA A 187 7.13 5.93 17.50
C ALA A 187 7.49 6.84 18.68
N GLY A 188 7.37 8.16 18.53
CA GLY A 188 7.56 9.10 19.65
C GLY A 188 6.56 8.87 20.79
N VAL A 189 5.38 8.35 20.46
CA VAL A 189 4.40 7.81 21.42
C VAL A 189 3.80 6.53 20.84
N LEU A 190 3.94 5.40 21.55
CA LEU A 190 3.27 4.14 21.23
C LEU A 190 2.30 3.75 22.35
N CYS A 191 1.01 3.61 22.03
CA CYS A 191 0.03 3.21 23.05
C CYS A 191 -0.16 1.69 23.15
N LEU A 192 -0.10 0.95 22.03
CA LEU A 192 -0.36 -0.50 22.05
C LEU A 192 0.31 -1.25 20.90
N LEU A 193 0.93 -2.39 21.23
CA LEU A 193 1.63 -3.27 20.30
C LEU A 193 1.11 -4.71 20.39
N SER A 194 0.81 -5.32 19.25
CA SER A 194 0.39 -6.72 19.15
C SER A 194 1.11 -7.42 17.99
N ILE A 195 1.92 -8.43 18.31
CA ILE A 195 2.69 -9.18 17.31
C ILE A 195 2.37 -10.65 17.43
N ARG A 196 2.03 -11.28 16.31
CA ARG A 196 1.83 -12.72 16.22
C ARG A 196 2.66 -13.30 15.08
N LEU A 197 3.43 -14.33 15.42
CA LEU A 197 4.26 -15.08 14.49
C LEU A 197 3.87 -16.55 14.59
N THR A 198 3.64 -17.23 13.47
CA THR A 198 3.44 -18.68 13.45
C THR A 198 4.40 -19.31 12.45
N ARG A 199 5.39 -20.10 12.92
CA ARG A 199 6.47 -20.71 12.09
C ARG A 199 7.01 -22.05 12.61
N LEU A 200 7.65 -22.80 11.70
CA LEU A 200 8.42 -24.05 11.93
C LEU A 200 9.97 -23.88 11.86
N LYS A 201 10.52 -22.82 11.21
CA LYS A 201 11.97 -22.45 11.20
C LYS A 201 12.15 -20.91 11.18
N ARG A 202 13.17 -20.32 11.82
CA ARG A 202 13.25 -18.85 12.05
C ARG A 202 14.69 -18.29 12.12
N MET A 203 14.92 -17.16 11.44
CA MET A 203 15.88 -16.09 11.80
C MET A 203 15.11 -14.75 11.70
N LEU A 204 15.14 -13.91 12.73
CA LEU A 204 14.40 -12.64 12.75
C LEU A 204 15.18 -11.62 13.59
N ILE A 205 15.41 -10.42 13.05
CA ILE A 205 16.03 -9.29 13.76
C ILE A 205 14.93 -8.26 14.06
N TRP A 206 14.89 -7.79 15.31
CA TRP A 206 13.84 -6.91 15.81
C TRP A 206 14.46 -5.68 16.46
N ASN A 207 14.17 -4.50 15.93
CA ASN A 207 14.59 -3.22 16.50
C ASN A 207 13.36 -2.34 16.74
N PHE A 208 13.03 -2.09 18.01
CA PHE A 208 11.95 -1.19 18.38
C PHE A 208 12.53 -0.01 19.16
N ALA A 209 12.34 1.21 18.66
CA ALA A 209 12.84 2.43 19.29
C ALA A 209 11.64 3.35 19.62
N LEU A 210 11.53 3.72 20.89
CA LEU A 210 10.54 4.69 21.37
C LEU A 210 11.04 6.15 21.26
N GLU A 211 12.32 6.34 20.95
CA GLU A 211 12.94 7.66 20.77
C GLU A 211 13.47 7.76 19.33
N CYS A 212 12.63 8.33 18.47
CA CYS A 212 12.95 8.86 17.15
C CYS A 212 12.18 10.20 17.04
#